data_AF-A0AA40FR38-F1
#
_entry.id   AF-A0AA40FR38-F1
#
_cell.length_a   1.000
_cell.length_b   1.000
_cell.length_c   1.000
_cell.angle_alpha   90.00
_cell.angle_beta   90.00
_cell.angle_gamma   90.00
#
_symmetry.space_group_name_H-M   'P 1'
#
loop_
_entity.id
_entity.type
_entity.pdbx_description
1 polymer ?
#
loop_
_entity_poly.entity_id
_entity_poly.type
_entity_poly.pdbx_seq_one_letter_code
_entity_poly.pdbx_strand_id
1 'polypeptide(L)'
;MTSEEANEVLAKHATILCEAGDLKHAEELYLAIGKYDSAIAMYRKAGRRADMIRLVAKYRPDLLETTHAHLAAELNEADKPREAEEHYVTAGDWRGAVAAYRAANMWEDALRVAKQHAGDNAAQQVSITIFVYL
;
A
#
# COMPACT_ATOMS: atom_id res chain seq x y z
N MET A 1 -10.79 -16.09 35.32
CA MET A 1 -10.47 -15.28 34.13
C MET A 1 -9.10 -15.69 33.65
N THR A 2 -9.04 -16.48 32.58
CA THR A 2 -7.78 -16.79 31.92
C THR A 2 -7.32 -15.57 31.12
N SER A 3 -6.02 -15.49 30.81
CA SER A 3 -5.48 -14.39 29.99
C SER A 3 -6.15 -14.30 28.60
N GLU A 4 -6.68 -15.41 28.10
CA GLU A 4 -7.37 -15.49 26.81
C GLU A 4 -8.76 -14.84 26.85
N GLU A 5 -9.55 -15.10 27.90
CA GLU A 5 -10.87 -14.47 28.09
C GLU A 5 -10.74 -12.94 28.19
N ALA A 6 -9.71 -12.45 28.88
CA ALA A 6 -9.43 -11.02 28.98
C ALA A 6 -9.10 -10.42 27.60
N ASN A 7 -8.29 -11.09 26.79
CA ASN A 7 -7.93 -10.63 25.44
C ASN A 7 -9.14 -10.63 24.50
N GLU A 8 -10.08 -11.57 24.65
CA GLU A 8 -11.30 -11.60 23.86
C GLU A 8 -12.21 -10.42 24.18
N VAL A 9 -12.37 -10.10 25.47
CA VAL A 9 -13.15 -8.93 25.92
C VAL A 9 -12.51 -7.63 25.42
N LEU A 10 -11.18 -7.49 25.51
CA LEU A 10 -10.46 -6.32 25.00
C LEU A 10 -10.59 -6.19 23.48
N ALA A 11 -10.54 -7.30 22.73
CA ALA A 11 -10.77 -7.28 21.29
C ALA A 11 -12.18 -6.80 20.93
N LYS A 12 -13.21 -7.28 21.65
CA LYS A 12 -14.60 -6.81 21.47
C LYS A 12 -14.73 -5.32 21.82
N HIS A 13 -14.08 -4.88 22.89
CA HIS A 13 -14.07 -3.46 23.25
C HIS A 13 -13.39 -2.60 22.17
N ALA A 14 -12.26 -3.06 21.63
CA ALA A 14 -11.58 -2.40 20.53
C ALA A 14 -12.48 -2.29 19.30
N THR A 15 -13.23 -3.34 18.93
CA THR A 15 -14.19 -3.27 17.81
C THR A 15 -15.27 -2.21 18.01
N ILE A 16 -15.81 -2.07 19.23
CA ILE A 16 -16.81 -1.05 19.55
C ILE A 16 -16.21 0.36 19.40
N LEU A 17 -14.97 0.55 19.88
CA LEU A 17 -14.26 1.82 19.69
C LEU A 17 -14.01 2.13 18.21
N CYS A 18 -13.72 1.12 17.38
CA CYS A 18 -13.61 1.31 15.93
C CYS A 18 -14.90 1.84 15.33
N GLU A 19 -16.04 1.27 15.73
CA GLU A 19 -17.37 1.69 15.26
C GLU A 19 -17.75 3.08 15.77
N ALA A 20 -17.29 3.45 16.97
CA ALA A 20 -17.41 4.79 17.51
C ALA A 20 -16.49 5.83 16.81
N GLY A 21 -15.57 5.38 15.93
CA GLY A 21 -14.61 6.23 15.23
C GLY A 21 -13.33 6.52 16.02
N ASP A 22 -13.18 5.94 17.21
CA ASP A 22 -12.06 6.17 18.12
C ASP A 22 -10.89 5.21 17.83
N LEU A 23 -10.35 5.33 16.61
CA LEU A 23 -9.36 4.38 16.07
C LEU A 23 -8.06 4.33 16.87
N LYS A 24 -7.69 5.42 17.55
CA LYS A 24 -6.45 5.51 18.33
C LYS A 24 -6.50 4.59 19.56
N HIS A 25 -7.56 4.68 20.35
CA HIS A 25 -7.74 3.82 21.52
C HIS A 25 -7.90 2.35 21.10
N ALA A 26 -8.60 2.12 19.98
CA ALA A 26 -8.71 0.77 19.42
C ALA A 26 -7.34 0.21 18.99
N GLU A 27 -6.46 1.02 18.35
CA GLU A 27 -5.08 0.63 18.03
C GLU A 27 -4.32 0.20 19.30
N GLU A 28 -4.33 1.02 20.35
CA GLU A 28 -3.63 0.73 21.60
C GLU A 28 -4.08 -0.61 22.21
N LEU A 29 -5.39 -0.87 22.22
CA LEU A 29 -5.96 -2.15 22.66
C LEU A 29 -5.47 -3.32 21.81
N TYR A 30 -5.50 -3.19 20.48
CA TYR A 30 -5.03 -4.25 19.57
C TYR A 30 -3.53 -4.51 19.71
N LEU A 31 -2.72 -3.47 19.94
CA LEU A 31 -1.29 -3.59 20.21
C LEU A 31 -1.04 -4.29 21.55
N ALA A 32 -1.79 -3.93 22.60
CA ALA A 32 -1.66 -4.53 23.93
C ALA A 32 -1.96 -6.03 23.93
N ILE A 33 -2.93 -6.47 23.12
CA ILE A 33 -3.26 -7.90 22.96
C ILE A 33 -2.48 -8.61 21.84
N GLY A 34 -1.55 -7.91 21.17
CA GLY A 34 -0.72 -8.46 20.08
C GLY A 34 -1.47 -8.77 18.78
N LYS A 35 -2.70 -8.26 18.59
CA LYS A 35 -3.53 -8.45 17.38
C LYS A 35 -3.28 -7.37 16.34
N TYR A 36 -2.06 -7.34 15.80
CA TYR A 36 -1.65 -6.35 14.78
C TYR A 36 -2.51 -6.42 13.50
N ASP A 37 -2.90 -7.62 13.08
CA ASP A 37 -3.74 -7.81 11.88
C ASP A 37 -5.10 -7.13 12.00
N SER A 38 -5.70 -7.20 13.18
CA SER A 38 -6.99 -6.55 13.45
C SER A 38 -6.86 -5.03 13.42
N ALA A 39 -5.75 -4.48 13.94
CA ALA A 39 -5.46 -3.05 13.84
C ALA A 39 -5.27 -2.59 12.38
N ILE A 40 -4.52 -3.34 11.58
CA ILE A 40 -4.30 -3.06 10.15
C ILE A 40 -5.63 -3.10 9.38
N ALA A 41 -6.45 -4.14 9.60
CA ALA A 41 -7.74 -4.30 8.95
C ALA A 41 -8.73 -3.16 9.30
N MET A 42 -8.69 -2.68 10.55
CA MET A 42 -9.46 -1.53 10.98
C MET A 42 -9.09 -0.27 10.19
N TYR A 43 -7.79 0.07 10.10
CA TYR A 43 -7.34 1.24 9.36
C TYR A 43 -7.67 1.16 7.87
N ARG A 44 -7.59 -0.04 7.29
CA ARG A 44 -8.05 -0.31 5.93
C ARG A 44 -9.53 0.03 5.75
N LYS A 45 -10.39 -0.45 6.66
CA LYS A 45 -11.84 -0.19 6.63
C LYS A 45 -12.17 1.29 6.85
N ALA A 46 -11.38 1.99 7.65
CA ALA A 46 -11.53 3.42 7.91
C ALA A 46 -10.97 4.33 6.79
N GLY A 47 -10.37 3.76 5.73
CA GLY A 47 -9.73 4.54 4.65
C GLY A 47 -8.43 5.23 5.07
N ARG A 48 -7.92 4.96 6.28
CA ARG A 48 -6.72 5.58 6.87
C ARG A 48 -5.46 4.85 6.43
N ARG A 49 -5.16 4.95 5.13
CA ARG A 49 -4.07 4.23 4.45
C ARG A 49 -2.68 4.55 5.01
N ALA A 50 -2.43 5.81 5.40
CA ALA A 50 -1.15 6.22 5.97
C ALA A 50 -0.85 5.52 7.31
N ASP A 51 -1.83 5.45 8.21
CA ASP A 51 -1.68 4.76 9.50
C ASP A 51 -1.54 3.25 9.29
N MET A 52 -2.32 2.68 8.36
CA MET A 52 -2.21 1.28 7.97
C MET A 52 -0.77 0.94 7.53
N ILE A 53 -0.19 1.71 6.60
CA ILE A 53 1.19 1.49 6.11
C ILE A 53 2.20 1.57 7.27
N ARG A 54 2.05 2.54 8.17
CA ARG A 54 2.91 2.67 9.35
C ARG A 54 2.89 1.40 10.22
N LEU A 55 1.70 0.82 10.45
CA LEU A 55 1.57 -0.42 11.22
C LEU A 55 2.14 -1.62 10.46
N VAL A 56 1.82 -1.75 9.16
CA VAL A 56 2.31 -2.84 8.31
C VAL A 56 3.84 -2.81 8.26
N ALA A 57 4.46 -1.64 8.02
CA ALA A 57 5.92 -1.51 7.98
C ALA A 57 6.59 -1.93 9.29
N LYS A 58 5.95 -1.68 10.43
CA LYS A 58 6.50 -1.97 11.76
C LYS A 58 6.34 -3.43 12.18
N TYR A 59 5.17 -4.03 11.92
CA TYR A 59 4.80 -5.33 12.46
C TYR A 59 4.70 -6.45 11.40
N ARG A 60 4.52 -6.10 10.12
CA ARG A 60 4.27 -7.01 8.99
C ARG A 60 5.00 -6.52 7.72
N PRO A 61 6.34 -6.41 7.73
CA PRO A 61 7.09 -5.94 6.56
C PRO A 61 6.82 -6.80 5.32
N ASP A 62 6.54 -8.09 5.50
CA ASP A 62 6.22 -9.02 4.40
C ASP A 62 4.94 -8.63 3.63
N LEU A 63 3.97 -7.96 4.29
CA LEU A 63 2.74 -7.48 3.64
C LEU A 63 2.89 -6.05 3.09
N LEU A 64 3.98 -5.36 3.40
CA LEU A 64 4.17 -3.96 3.04
C LEU A 64 4.18 -3.76 1.54
N GLU A 65 4.89 -4.62 0.81
CA GLU A 65 4.97 -4.59 -0.65
C GLU A 65 3.57 -4.76 -1.28
N THR A 66 2.83 -5.79 -0.87
CA THR A 66 1.46 -6.04 -1.38
C THR A 66 0.51 -4.88 -1.07
N THR A 67 0.66 -4.26 0.09
CA THR A 67 -0.16 -3.12 0.53
C THR A 67 0.12 -1.89 -0.34
N HIS A 68 1.39 -1.61 -0.62
CA HIS A 68 1.78 -0.53 -1.53
C HIS A 68 1.32 -0.77 -2.96
N ALA A 69 1.43 -2.00 -3.47
CA ALA A 69 0.95 -2.34 -4.81
C ALA A 69 -0.57 -2.10 -4.97
N HIS A 70 -1.37 -2.53 -3.98
CA HIS A 70 -2.81 -2.25 -3.96
C HIS A 70 -3.10 -0.75 -3.90
N LEU A 71 -2.40 -0.02 -3.03
CA LEU A 71 -2.59 1.41 -2.88
C LEU A 71 -2.25 2.17 -4.16
N ALA A 72 -1.17 1.77 -4.84
CA ALA A 72 -0.74 2.34 -6.09
C ALA A 72 -1.77 2.12 -7.22
N ALA A 73 -2.36 0.92 -7.28
CA ALA A 73 -3.44 0.62 -8.22
C ALA A 73 -4.68 1.51 -8.00
N GLU A 74 -5.09 1.70 -6.75
CA GLU A 74 -6.23 2.57 -6.41
C GLU A 74 -5.95 4.05 -6.73
N LEU A 75 -4.71 4.52 -6.52
CA LEU A 75 -4.32 5.89 -6.91
C LEU A 75 -4.26 6.07 -8.42
N ASN A 76 -3.90 5.01 -9.15
CA ASN A 76 -3.95 5.02 -10.61
C ASN A 76 -5.41 5.11 -11.12
N GLU A 77 -6.34 4.39 -10.49
CA GLU A 77 -7.78 4.54 -10.78
C GLU A 77 -8.31 5.93 -10.42
N ALA A 78 -7.71 6.59 -9.43
CA ALA A 78 -8.03 7.96 -9.05
C ALA A 78 -7.36 9.04 -9.93
N ASP A 79 -6.71 8.64 -11.04
CA ASP A 79 -5.98 9.51 -11.96
C ASP A 79 -4.84 10.30 -11.28
N LYS A 80 -4.22 9.69 -10.27
CA LYS A 80 -3.08 10.22 -9.49
C LYS A 80 -1.81 9.36 -9.63
N PRO A 81 -1.29 9.18 -10.85
CA PRO A 81 -0.12 8.33 -11.11
C PRO A 81 1.17 8.80 -10.43
N ARG A 82 1.32 10.10 -10.11
CA ARG A 82 2.48 10.62 -9.37
C ARG A 82 2.54 10.13 -7.93
N GLU A 83 1.40 10.12 -7.24
CA GLU A 83 1.30 9.57 -5.89
C GLU A 83 1.45 8.04 -5.93
N ALA A 84 0.97 7.40 -7.00
CA ALA A 84 1.13 5.96 -7.20
C ALA A 84 2.60 5.54 -7.44
N GLU A 85 3.43 6.37 -8.09
CA GLU A 85 4.85 6.07 -8.36
C GLU A 85 5.60 5.73 -7.08
N GLU A 86 5.47 6.56 -6.04
CA GLU A 86 6.18 6.35 -4.78
C GLU A 86 5.83 4.98 -4.17
N HIS A 87 4.56 4.60 -4.22
CA HIS A 87 4.10 3.31 -3.73
C HIS A 87 4.57 2.14 -4.62
N TYR A 88 4.51 2.28 -5.95
CA TYR A 88 5.00 1.26 -6.88
C TYR A 88 6.51 1.01 -6.74
N VAL A 89 7.29 2.09 -6.62
CA VAL A 89 8.75 2.01 -6.44
C VAL A 89 9.09 1.39 -5.08
N THR A 90 8.38 1.78 -4.01
CA THR A 90 8.55 1.19 -2.68
C THR A 90 8.17 -0.28 -2.65
N ALA A 91 7.19 -0.70 -3.45
CA ALA A 91 6.80 -2.10 -3.64
C ALA A 91 7.72 -2.88 -4.59
N GLY A 92 8.73 -2.23 -5.20
CA GLY A 92 9.59 -2.84 -6.23
C GLY A 92 8.89 -3.10 -7.58
N ASP A 93 7.62 -2.71 -7.73
CA ASP A 93 6.82 -2.86 -8.94
C ASP A 93 6.87 -1.60 -9.81
N TRP A 94 8.06 -1.28 -10.31
CA TRP A 94 8.26 -0.18 -11.26
C TRP A 94 7.51 -0.40 -12.58
N ARG A 95 7.17 -1.65 -12.93
CA ARG A 95 6.39 -1.95 -14.15
C ARG A 95 4.96 -1.43 -14.03
N GLY A 96 4.36 -1.58 -12.85
CA GLY A 96 3.07 -0.97 -12.51
C GLY A 96 3.08 0.55 -12.66
N ALA A 97 4.12 1.23 -12.14
CA ALA A 97 4.28 2.68 -12.30
C ALA A 97 4.37 3.11 -13.77
N VAL A 98 5.14 2.39 -14.59
CA VAL A 98 5.28 2.67 -16.03
C VAL A 98 3.93 2.51 -16.74
N ALA A 99 3.18 1.45 -16.44
CA ALA A 99 1.86 1.24 -17.01
C ALA A 99 0.86 2.34 -16.61
N ALA A 100 0.89 2.76 -15.35
CA ALA A 100 0.09 3.87 -14.83
C ALA A 100 0.39 5.19 -15.57
N TYR A 101 1.66 5.54 -15.71
CA TYR A 101 2.07 6.75 -16.43
C TYR A 101 1.70 6.71 -17.91
N ARG A 102 1.81 5.54 -18.56
CA ARG A 102 1.36 5.35 -19.95
C ARG A 102 -0.15 5.57 -20.09
N ALA A 103 -0.95 5.03 -19.17
CA ALA A 103 -2.40 5.23 -19.17
C ALA A 103 -2.77 6.70 -18.98
N ALA A 104 -2.00 7.44 -18.17
CA ALA A 104 -2.16 8.88 -17.97
C ALA A 104 -1.49 9.76 -19.05
N ASN A 105 -1.04 9.18 -20.17
CA ASN A 105 -0.38 9.87 -21.27
C ASN A 105 0.92 10.63 -20.88
N MET A 106 1.54 10.28 -19.75
CA MET A 106 2.78 10.87 -19.22
C MET A 106 3.99 10.00 -19.55
N TRP A 107 4.32 9.96 -20.83
CA TRP A 107 5.35 9.06 -21.38
C TRP A 107 6.78 9.38 -20.92
N GLU A 108 7.07 10.65 -20.63
CA GLU A 108 8.39 11.08 -20.17
C GLU A 108 8.71 10.51 -18.78
N ASP A 109 7.75 10.59 -17.85
CA ASP A 109 7.86 10.01 -16.51
C ASP A 109 7.91 8.47 -16.56
N ALA A 110 7.09 7.86 -17.43
CA ALA A 110 7.15 6.41 -17.66
C ALA A 110 8.55 5.96 -18.10
N LEU A 111 9.17 6.69 -19.02
CA LEU A 111 10.51 6.36 -19.51
C LEU A 111 11.59 6.60 -18.44
N ARG A 112 11.46 7.67 -17.65
CA ARG A 112 12.35 7.97 -16.53
C ARG A 112 12.36 6.83 -15.52
N VAL A 113 11.18 6.41 -15.05
CA VAL A 113 11.03 5.33 -14.06
C VAL A 113 11.56 4.00 -14.62
N ALA A 114 11.24 3.68 -15.88
CA ALA A 114 11.74 2.47 -16.53
C ALA A 114 13.28 2.44 -16.60
N LYS A 115 13.91 3.55 -17.00
CA LYS A 115 15.38 3.64 -17.08
C LYS A 115 16.04 3.55 -15.71
N GLN A 116 15.44 4.19 -14.71
CA GLN A 116 15.99 4.29 -13.36
C GLN A 116 15.94 2.95 -12.60
N HIS A 117 14.85 2.18 -12.76
CA HIS A 117 14.61 0.97 -11.96
C HIS A 117 14.89 -0.35 -12.68
N ALA A 118 14.82 -0.39 -14.01
CA ALA A 118 15.01 -1.62 -14.75
C ALA A 118 16.46 -1.86 -15.23
N GLY A 119 17.34 -0.85 -15.07
CA GLY A 119 18.62 -0.78 -15.77
C GLY A 119 18.44 -0.76 -17.29
N ASP A 120 19.54 -0.57 -18.03
CA ASP A 120 19.54 -0.43 -19.50
C ASP A 120 18.75 -1.51 -20.27
N ASN A 121 18.54 -2.68 -19.66
CA ASN A 121 17.92 -3.84 -20.29
C ASN A 121 16.39 -3.73 -20.50
N ALA A 122 15.62 -3.05 -19.63
CA ALA A 122 14.18 -2.88 -19.91
C ALA A 122 13.84 -1.56 -20.63
N ALA A 123 14.70 -0.54 -20.52
CA ALA A 123 14.61 0.65 -21.37
C ALA A 123 14.67 0.28 -22.86
N GLN A 124 15.46 -0.74 -23.22
CA GLN A 124 15.51 -1.31 -24.57
C GLN A 124 14.19 -1.98 -24.98
N GLN A 125 13.51 -2.75 -24.12
CA GLN A 125 12.23 -3.38 -24.49
C GLN A 125 11.12 -2.35 -24.73
N VAL A 126 11.06 -1.29 -23.91
CA VAL A 126 10.09 -0.20 -24.07
C VAL A 126 10.39 0.63 -25.32
N SER A 127 11.68 0.83 -25.64
CA SER A 127 12.16 1.48 -26.87
C SER A 127 11.82 0.70 -28.15
N ILE A 128 11.92 -0.63 -28.13
CA ILE A 128 11.65 -1.48 -29.30
C ILE A 128 10.17 -1.42 -29.67
N THR A 129 9.26 -1.40 -28.69
CA THR A 129 7.81 -1.31 -28.98
C THR A 129 7.41 0.02 -29.62
N ILE A 130 8.10 1.12 -29.31
CA ILE A 130 7.79 2.45 -29.89
C ILE A 130 8.27 2.54 -31.35
N PHE A 131 9.39 1.90 -31.70
CA PHE A 131 9.94 1.95 -33.06
C PHE A 131 9.27 1.00 -34.06
N VAL A 132 8.49 0.02 -33.59
CA VAL A 132 7.80 -0.94 -34.47
C VAL A 132 6.41 -0.44 -34.93
N TYR A 133 5.90 0.63 -34.30
CA TYR A 133 4.60 1.23 -34.62
C TYR A 133 4.70 2.69 -35.15
N LEU A 134 5.84 3.04 -35.73
CA LEU A 134 6.10 4.31 -36.44
C LEU A 134 6.73 3.99 -37.80
#